data_AF-A0A7S4MEA5-F1
#
_entry.id   AF-A0A7S4MEA5-F1
#
_cell.length_a   1.000
_cell.length_b   1.000
_cell.length_c   1.000
_cell.angle_alpha   90.00
_cell.angle_beta   90.00
_cell.angle_gamma   90.00
#
_symmetry.space_group_name_H-M   'P 1'
#
loop_
_entity.id
_entity.type
_entity.pdbx_description
1 polymer ?
#
loop_
_entity_poly.entity_id
_entity_poly.type
_entity_poly.pdbx_seq_one_letter_code
_entity_poly.pdbx_strand_id
1 'polypeptide(L)'
;IWSSFTHMSGFNWGYVISIALLNSYRIVPGDLGLDAEWDYLAWNYEDVNLENIFPFSKYKPITIDGTPGGTVNGKQYFSFYRVAPVYSNGWTFIGEVDKIISVSPARVTSIVVTSEGFEVGINIAEGESATFAAIRTSSNRVIK
;
A
#
# COMPACT_ATOMS: atom_id res chain seq x y z
N ILE A 1 -17.23 1.09 0.34
CA ILE A 1 -15.76 1.00 0.54
C ILE A 1 -15.53 -0.23 1.39
N TRP A 2 -14.53 -1.02 1.05
CA TRP A 2 -14.06 -2.13 1.86
C TRP A 2 -12.56 -2.00 2.05
N SER A 3 -12.06 -2.45 3.20
CA SER A 3 -10.65 -2.49 3.50
C SER A 3 -10.28 -3.78 4.22
N SER A 4 -9.01 -4.15 4.09
CA SER A 4 -8.37 -5.19 4.87
C SER A 4 -6.89 -4.88 4.98
N PHE A 5 -6.16 -5.68 5.75
CA PHE A 5 -4.72 -5.59 5.85
C PHE A 5 -4.09 -6.96 6.03
N THR A 6 -2.82 -7.07 5.66
CA THR A 6 -1.97 -8.19 6.04
C THR A 6 -1.07 -7.77 7.19
N HIS A 7 -1.10 -8.52 8.28
CA HIS A 7 -0.18 -8.38 9.40
C HIS A 7 1.05 -9.26 9.20
N MET A 8 2.25 -8.70 9.28
CA MET A 8 3.52 -9.41 9.17
C MET A 8 4.59 -8.75 10.02
N SER A 9 5.26 -9.51 10.88
CA SER A 9 6.38 -9.04 11.71
C SER A 9 6.09 -7.75 12.50
N GLY A 10 4.86 -7.56 12.98
CA GLY A 10 4.46 -6.37 13.73
C GLY A 10 4.04 -5.17 12.86
N PHE A 11 4.06 -5.31 11.53
CA PHE A 11 3.68 -4.28 10.58
C PHE A 11 2.41 -4.65 9.82
N ASN A 12 1.71 -3.66 9.28
CA ASN A 12 0.48 -3.86 8.51
C ASN A 12 0.59 -3.25 7.10
N TRP A 13 0.23 -4.05 6.09
CA TRP A 13 0.00 -3.59 4.71
C TRP A 13 -1.49 -3.47 4.48
N GLY A 14 -1.96 -2.27 4.17
CA GLY A 14 -3.37 -1.99 3.96
C GLY A 14 -3.80 -2.19 2.50
N TYR A 15 -5.05 -2.58 2.32
CA TYR A 15 -5.70 -2.73 1.03
C TYR A 15 -7.08 -2.08 1.09
N VAL A 16 -7.37 -1.22 0.12
CA VAL A 16 -8.64 -0.50 0.06
C VAL A 16 -9.25 -0.71 -1.31
N ILE A 17 -10.51 -1.15 -1.34
CA ILE A 17 -11.31 -1.14 -2.55
C ILE A 17 -12.52 -0.25 -2.35
N SER A 18 -12.75 0.62 -3.32
CA SER A 18 -13.99 1.39 -3.45
C SER A 18 -14.69 0.92 -4.69
N ILE A 19 -16.03 0.85 -4.66
CA ILE A 19 -16.85 0.52 -5.82
C ILE A 19 -18.04 1.48 -5.82
N ALA A 20 -18.28 2.12 -6.97
CA ALA A 20 -19.47 2.95 -7.23
C ALA A 20 -19.76 4.00 -6.14
N LEU A 21 -18.75 4.77 -5.74
CA LEU A 21 -18.94 5.87 -4.78
C LEU A 21 -19.79 6.99 -5.39
N LEU A 22 -20.81 7.47 -4.67
CA LEU A 22 -21.60 8.61 -5.13
C LEU A 22 -20.88 9.95 -4.91
N ASN A 23 -20.16 10.05 -3.79
CA ASN A 23 -19.41 11.24 -3.38
C ASN A 23 -17.97 10.85 -3.08
N SER A 24 -17.05 11.81 -3.19
CA SER A 24 -15.67 11.60 -2.78
C SER A 24 -15.62 11.27 -1.28
N TYR A 25 -14.71 10.37 -0.92
CA TYR A 25 -14.52 9.91 0.45
C TYR A 25 -13.04 10.00 0.82
N ARG A 26 -12.75 10.54 2.00
CA ARG A 26 -11.39 10.66 2.52
C ARG A 26 -11.14 9.53 3.50
N ILE A 27 -10.04 8.81 3.30
CA ILE A 27 -9.61 7.69 4.11
C ILE A 27 -8.33 8.08 4.84
N VAL A 28 -8.25 7.79 6.12
CA VAL A 28 -7.03 7.85 6.95
C VAL A 28 -6.60 6.44 7.38
N PRO A 29 -5.35 6.22 7.87
CA PRO A 29 -4.90 4.88 8.24
C PRO A 29 -5.80 4.16 9.26
N GLY A 30 -6.35 4.91 10.23
CA GLY A 30 -7.27 4.36 11.24
C GLY A 30 -8.55 3.74 10.64
N ASP A 31 -9.05 4.26 9.51
CA ASP A 31 -10.21 3.69 8.82
C ASP A 31 -9.91 2.30 8.22
N LEU A 32 -8.62 1.98 8.05
CA LEU A 32 -8.13 0.73 7.48
C LEU A 32 -7.74 -0.30 8.55
N GLY A 33 -7.93 0.02 9.83
CA GLY A 33 -7.41 -0.79 10.94
C GLY A 33 -5.88 -0.73 11.05
N LEU A 34 -5.25 0.26 10.42
CA LEU A 34 -3.82 0.53 10.56
C LEU A 34 -3.56 1.47 11.75
N ASP A 35 -2.31 1.56 12.17
CA ASP A 35 -1.91 2.49 13.24
C ASP A 35 -2.03 3.94 12.72
N ALA A 36 -2.88 4.75 13.34
CA ALA A 36 -3.15 6.11 12.89
C ALA A 36 -1.95 7.07 13.09
N GLU A 37 -0.99 6.72 13.94
CA GLU A 37 0.20 7.51 14.23
C GLU A 37 1.40 7.14 13.34
N TRP A 38 1.30 6.05 12.58
CA TRP A 38 2.36 5.61 11.69
C TRP A 38 2.26 6.31 10.33
N ASP A 39 3.41 6.66 9.75
CA ASP A 39 3.53 7.07 8.36
C ASP A 39 3.51 5.87 7.39
N TYR A 40 2.75 6.01 6.32
CA TYR A 40 2.64 5.01 5.26
C TYR A 40 2.97 5.63 3.89
N LEU A 41 3.17 4.74 2.92
CA LEU A 41 3.06 5.06 1.51
C LEU A 41 1.82 4.39 0.95
N ALA A 42 1.13 5.08 0.04
CA ALA A 42 -0.02 4.55 -0.69
C ALA A 42 0.19 4.71 -2.20
N TRP A 43 -0.38 3.78 -2.96
CA TRP A 43 -0.39 3.82 -4.42
C TRP A 43 -1.58 3.05 -4.97
N ASN A 44 -1.99 3.37 -6.19
CA ASN A 44 -3.06 2.64 -6.87
C ASN A 44 -2.53 1.29 -7.37
N TYR A 45 -3.33 0.23 -7.31
CA TYR A 45 -2.98 -1.08 -7.85
C TYR A 45 -2.67 -1.05 -9.35
N GLU A 46 -3.37 -0.19 -10.11
CA GLU A 46 -3.14 -0.02 -11.55
C GLU A 46 -1.79 0.64 -11.86
N ASP A 47 -1.16 1.29 -10.89
CA ASP A 47 0.19 1.83 -11.01
C ASP A 47 1.25 0.75 -10.74
N VAL A 48 1.44 -0.11 -11.75
CA VAL A 48 2.40 -1.22 -11.71
C VAL A 48 3.85 -0.76 -11.67
N ASN A 49 4.15 0.45 -12.16
CA ASN A 49 5.51 1.02 -12.19
C ASN A 49 5.84 1.80 -10.90
N LEU A 50 4.88 1.96 -9.99
CA LEU A 50 5.02 2.73 -8.74
C LEU A 50 5.43 4.19 -8.99
N GLU A 51 5.02 4.78 -10.11
CA GLU A 51 5.35 6.16 -10.48
C GLU A 51 4.60 7.20 -9.61
N ASN A 52 3.45 6.81 -9.08
CA ASN A 52 2.52 7.63 -8.31
C ASN A 52 2.36 7.10 -6.88
N ILE A 53 3.47 6.73 -6.24
CA ILE A 53 3.49 6.48 -4.80
C ILE A 53 3.52 7.80 -4.02
N PHE A 54 2.69 7.90 -2.99
CA PHE A 54 2.57 9.13 -2.20
C PHE A 54 2.46 8.85 -0.70
N PRO A 55 2.86 9.81 0.16
CA PRO A 55 2.72 9.67 1.60
C PRO A 55 1.26 9.58 2.03
N PHE A 56 0.98 8.67 2.97
CA PHE A 56 -0.34 8.43 3.53
C PHE A 56 -0.25 8.45 5.06
N SER A 57 -1.01 9.33 5.69
CA SER A 57 -1.08 9.45 7.15
C SER A 57 -2.38 10.13 7.57
N LYS A 58 -2.63 10.28 8.87
CA LYS A 58 -3.80 11.04 9.37
C LYS A 58 -3.86 12.49 8.85
N TYR A 59 -2.71 13.07 8.50
CA TYR A 59 -2.62 14.43 7.94
C TYR A 59 -2.63 14.45 6.41
N LYS A 60 -2.37 13.32 5.77
CA LYS A 60 -2.35 13.14 4.31
C LYS A 60 -3.25 11.97 3.92
N PRO A 61 -4.58 12.13 4.04
CA PRO A 61 -5.51 11.07 3.69
C PRO A 61 -5.53 10.81 2.18
N ILE A 62 -5.89 9.59 1.81
CA ILE A 62 -6.26 9.27 0.43
C ILE A 62 -7.63 9.88 0.17
N THR A 63 -7.78 10.62 -0.92
CA THR A 63 -9.10 11.02 -1.42
C THR A 63 -9.49 10.06 -2.52
N ILE A 64 -10.56 9.29 -2.29
CA ILE A 64 -11.17 8.47 -3.33
C ILE A 64 -12.31 9.27 -3.92
N ASP A 65 -12.21 9.60 -5.21
CA ASP A 65 -13.25 10.40 -5.85
C ASP A 65 -14.55 9.64 -6.04
N GLY A 66 -15.66 10.37 -5.91
CA GLY A 66 -16.98 9.88 -6.24
C GLY A 66 -17.09 9.62 -7.74
N THR A 67 -17.63 8.47 -8.10
CA THR A 67 -17.94 8.08 -9.47
C THR A 67 -19.39 7.55 -9.51
N PRO A 68 -20.41 8.44 -9.44
CA PRO A 68 -21.81 8.04 -9.40
C PRO A 68 -22.23 7.39 -10.73
N GLY A 69 -22.18 6.05 -10.77
CA GLY A 69 -23.02 5.21 -11.62
C GLY A 69 -22.87 5.26 -13.14
N GLY A 70 -21.89 5.94 -13.74
CA GLY A 70 -21.81 6.04 -15.21
C GLY A 70 -20.44 5.73 -15.78
N THR A 71 -20.36 4.81 -16.75
CA THR A 71 -19.18 4.36 -17.52
C THR A 71 -18.38 5.52 -18.16
N VAL A 72 -17.07 5.59 -17.86
CA VAL A 72 -16.07 6.38 -18.59
C VAL A 72 -15.29 5.37 -19.39
N ASN A 73 -15.55 5.32 -20.70
CA ASN A 73 -14.86 4.43 -21.64
C ASN A 73 -14.96 2.93 -21.32
N GLY A 74 -16.04 2.48 -20.68
CA GLY A 74 -16.34 1.04 -20.53
C GLY A 74 -15.52 0.26 -19.50
N LYS A 75 -14.79 0.93 -18.59
CA LYS A 75 -14.02 0.28 -17.50
C LYS A 75 -14.77 0.31 -16.15
N GLN A 76 -14.49 -0.67 -15.29
CA GLN A 76 -15.17 -0.85 -13.99
C GLN A 76 -14.87 0.29 -12.99
N TYR A 77 -15.89 0.63 -12.19
CA TYR A 77 -15.94 1.67 -11.15
C TYR A 77 -15.24 1.30 -9.85
N PHE A 78 -14.02 0.77 -9.91
CA PHE A 78 -13.29 0.53 -8.67
C PHE A 78 -11.97 1.26 -8.64
N SER A 79 -11.64 1.78 -7.47
CA SER A 79 -10.27 2.17 -7.14
C SER A 79 -9.76 1.18 -6.11
N PHE A 80 -8.58 0.64 -6.37
CA PHE A 80 -7.87 -0.22 -5.44
C PHE A 80 -6.58 0.47 -5.03
N TYR A 81 -6.42 0.74 -3.74
CA TYR A 81 -5.19 1.28 -3.18
C TYR A 81 -4.49 0.23 -2.33
N ARG A 82 -3.16 0.19 -2.46
CA ARG A 82 -2.25 -0.56 -1.59
C ARG A 82 -1.55 0.44 -0.68
N VAL A 83 -1.29 0.02 0.56
CA VAL A 83 -0.64 0.82 1.59
C VAL A 83 0.47 -0.01 2.24
N ALA A 84 1.65 0.58 2.41
CA ALA A 84 2.78 -0.05 3.07
C ALA A 84 3.40 0.89 4.13
N PRO A 85 3.89 0.36 5.25
CA PRO A 85 4.45 1.18 6.33
C PRO A 85 5.81 1.76 5.95
N VAL A 86 6.08 2.98 6.42
CA VAL A 86 7.42 3.58 6.39
C VAL A 86 8.13 3.19 7.68
N TYR A 87 9.21 2.42 7.57
CA TYR A 87 9.99 2.02 8.72
C TYR A 87 10.78 3.20 9.30
N SER A 88 11.26 3.04 10.54
CA SER A 88 12.02 4.09 11.26
C SER A 88 13.30 4.53 10.55
N ASN A 89 13.85 3.71 9.66
CA ASN A 89 15.03 4.03 8.83
C ASN A 89 14.68 4.67 7.47
N GLY A 90 13.40 4.98 7.23
CA GLY A 90 12.89 5.62 6.02
C GLY A 90 12.63 4.67 4.84
N TRP A 91 12.90 3.37 4.99
CA TRP A 91 12.57 2.37 3.98
C TRP A 91 11.13 1.89 4.10
N THR A 92 10.58 1.47 2.97
CA THR A 92 9.28 0.80 2.87
C THR A 92 9.45 -0.43 2.00
N PHE A 93 9.03 -1.58 2.51
CA PHE A 93 8.87 -2.78 1.71
C PHE A 93 7.50 -2.75 1.04
N ILE A 94 7.48 -2.66 -0.29
CA ILE A 94 6.24 -2.57 -1.08
C ILE A 94 5.60 -3.96 -1.20
N GLY A 95 6.43 -5.00 -1.29
CA GLY A 95 6.00 -6.36 -1.53
C GLY A 95 6.05 -6.74 -3.01
N GLU A 96 5.31 -7.78 -3.39
CA GLU A 96 5.15 -8.22 -4.77
C GLU A 96 4.33 -7.21 -5.58
N VAL A 97 4.92 -6.66 -6.63
CA VAL A 97 4.29 -5.57 -7.41
C VAL A 97 3.21 -6.08 -8.35
N ASP A 98 3.34 -7.31 -8.83
CA ASP A 98 2.44 -7.97 -9.77
C ASP A 98 1.24 -8.67 -9.10
N LYS A 99 1.06 -8.46 -7.78
CA LYS A 99 -0.03 -9.05 -7.00
C LYS A 99 -0.95 -7.97 -6.44
N ILE A 100 -2.24 -8.30 -6.36
CA ILE A 100 -3.26 -7.47 -5.70
C ILE A 100 -2.92 -7.33 -4.21
N ILE A 101 -2.55 -8.44 -3.57
CA ILE A 101 -2.06 -8.49 -2.20
C ILE A 101 -0.54 -8.52 -2.27
N SER A 102 0.08 -7.37 -2.01
CA SER A 102 1.53 -7.21 -2.20
C SER A 102 2.36 -7.94 -1.14
N VAL A 103 1.81 -8.19 0.05
CA VAL A 103 2.49 -8.95 1.10
C VAL A 103 1.54 -10.03 1.60
N SER A 104 1.97 -11.27 1.53
CA SER A 104 1.20 -12.43 1.96
C SER A 104 2.05 -13.32 2.85
N PRO A 105 1.56 -13.83 4.00
CA PRO A 105 2.30 -14.76 4.84
C PRO A 105 2.66 -16.09 4.16
N ALA A 106 2.03 -16.41 3.03
CA ALA A 106 2.39 -17.57 2.24
C ALA A 106 3.73 -17.39 1.48
N ARG A 107 4.11 -16.15 1.18
CA ARG A 107 5.31 -15.81 0.38
C ARG A 107 6.33 -14.99 1.14
N VAL A 108 5.90 -14.13 2.05
CA VAL A 108 6.79 -13.35 2.92
C VAL A 108 6.75 -14.00 4.29
N THR A 109 7.90 -14.51 4.74
CA THR A 109 8.02 -15.30 5.97
C THR A 109 8.57 -14.48 7.13
N SER A 110 9.31 -13.41 6.84
CA SER A 110 9.83 -12.49 7.86
C SER A 110 10.17 -11.14 7.26
N ILE A 111 10.11 -10.11 8.10
CA ILE A 111 10.67 -8.78 7.81
C ILE A 111 11.42 -8.33 9.06
N VAL A 112 12.71 -8.04 8.90
CA VAL A 112 13.57 -7.53 9.97
C VAL A 112 14.12 -6.17 9.55
N VAL A 113 13.73 -5.11 10.26
CA VAL A 113 14.21 -3.75 10.00
C VAL A 113 15.58 -3.55 10.66
N THR A 114 16.55 -3.06 9.90
CA THR A 114 17.90 -2.72 10.37
C THR A 114 18.11 -1.20 10.34
N SER A 115 19.25 -0.71 10.79
CA SER A 115 19.58 0.72 10.70
C SER A 115 19.72 1.21 9.25
N GLU A 116 20.07 0.33 8.32
CA GLU A 116 20.41 0.68 6.93
C GLU A 116 19.34 0.27 5.93
N GLY A 117 18.43 -0.64 6.30
CA GLY A 117 17.40 -1.18 5.42
C GLY A 117 16.54 -2.23 6.10
N PHE A 118 16.23 -3.29 5.39
CA PHE A 118 15.50 -4.41 5.95
C PHE A 118 15.89 -5.71 5.26
N GLU A 119 15.73 -6.81 5.98
CA GLU A 119 15.87 -8.16 5.46
C GLU A 119 14.47 -8.77 5.32
N VAL A 120 14.18 -9.41 4.19
CA VAL A 120 12.90 -10.08 3.95
C VAL A 120 13.14 -11.55 3.70
N GLY A 121 12.51 -12.39 4.51
CA GLY A 121 12.38 -13.81 4.21
C GLY A 121 11.32 -14.01 3.14
N ILE A 122 11.68 -14.65 2.03
CA ILE A 122 10.79 -14.92 0.91
C ILE A 122 10.75 -16.42 0.63
N ASN A 123 9.54 -16.95 0.45
CA ASN A 123 9.26 -18.31 0.02
C ASN A 123 8.60 -18.26 -1.37
N ILE A 124 9.26 -18.82 -2.37
CA ILE A 124 8.76 -18.92 -3.76
C ILE A 124 8.76 -20.40 -4.12
N ALA A 125 7.67 -20.90 -4.71
CA ALA A 125 7.59 -22.28 -5.13
C ALA A 125 8.57 -22.56 -6.28
N GLU A 126 9.02 -23.80 -6.39
CA GLU A 126 9.92 -24.22 -7.47
C GLU A 126 9.31 -23.92 -8.84
N GLY A 127 10.08 -23.29 -9.72
CA GLY A 127 9.64 -22.90 -11.07
C GLY A 127 8.83 -21.59 -11.15
N GLU A 128 8.49 -20.96 -10.03
CA GLU A 128 7.86 -19.65 -10.03
C GLU A 128 8.89 -18.50 -10.02
N SER A 129 8.47 -17.34 -10.52
CA SER A 129 9.19 -16.08 -10.36
C SER A 129 8.27 -15.05 -9.71
N ALA A 130 8.86 -14.11 -8.97
CA ALA A 130 8.15 -13.01 -8.35
C ALA A 130 9.04 -11.77 -8.31
N THR A 131 8.43 -10.62 -8.55
CA THR A 131 9.11 -9.31 -8.54
C THR A 131 8.70 -8.56 -7.28
N PHE A 132 9.68 -8.18 -6.47
CA PHE A 132 9.47 -7.41 -5.25
C PHE A 132 10.04 -6.00 -5.39
N ALA A 133 9.42 -5.04 -4.72
CA ALA A 133 9.90 -3.67 -4.67
C ALA A 133 10.12 -3.15 -3.25
N ALA A 134 11.02 -2.19 -3.15
CA ALA A 134 11.38 -1.46 -1.94
C ALA A 134 11.63 0.00 -2.32
N ILE A 135 11.20 0.93 -1.46
CA ILE A 135 11.39 2.36 -1.69
C ILE A 135 11.99 2.97 -0.43
N ARG A 136 12.96 3.88 -0.62
CA ARG A 136 13.49 4.71 0.45
C ARG A 136 12.94 6.11 0.31
N THR A 137 12.19 6.58 1.30
CA THR A 137 11.84 7.99 1.38
C THR A 137 13.08 8.77 1.81
N SER A 138 13.55 9.70 0.97
CA SER A 138 14.61 10.61 1.37
C SER A 138 14.05 11.63 2.37
N SER A 139 14.75 11.82 3.48
CA SER A 139 14.41 12.76 4.56
C SER A 139 14.31 14.24 4.14
N ASN A 140 14.52 14.55 2.86
CA ASN A 140 14.52 15.91 2.32
C ASN A 140 13.20 16.35 1.66
N ARG A 141 12.16 15.51 1.60
CA ARG A 141 10.81 16.03 1.36
C ARG A 141 10.20 16.45 2.70
N VAL A 142 10.64 17.60 3.20
CA VAL A 142 9.84 18.40 4.13
C VAL A 142 8.57 18.76 3.37
N ILE A 143 7.54 17.95 3.51
CA ILE A 143 6.20 18.33 3.09
C ILE A 143 5.66 19.18 4.24
N LYS A 144 5.91 20.49 4.12
CA LYS A 144 5.19 21.50 4.89
C LYS A 144 3.71 21.46 4.56
#